data_AF-A0A538FC94-F1
#
_entry.id   AF-A0A538FC94-F1
#
_cell.length_a   1.000
_cell.length_b   1.000
_cell.length_c   1.000
_cell.angle_alpha   90.00
_cell.angle_beta   90.00
_cell.angle_gamma   90.00
#
_symmetry.space_group_name_H-M   'P 1'
#
loop_
_entity.id
_entity.type
_entity.pdbx_description
1 polymer ?
#
loop_
_entity_poly.entity_id
_entity_poly.type
_entity_poly.pdbx_seq_one_letter_code
_entity_poly.pdbx_strand_id
1 'polypeptide(L)' 'FMQLSESAEKPYGSGELGSKYQGQMGPTPSRYWQNFEREPTR' A
#
# COMPACT_ATOMS: atom_id res chain seq x y z
N PHE A 1 18.40 -10.89 -4.99
CA PHE A 1 17.12 -11.02 -4.27
C PHE A 1 17.38 -11.74 -2.95
N MET A 2 16.56 -11.47 -1.93
CA MET A 2 16.61 -12.21 -0.66
C MET A 2 15.40 -13.14 -0.61
N GLN A 3 15.61 -14.36 -0.13
CA GLN A 3 14.53 -15.31 0.06
C GLN A 3 13.88 -15.08 1.43
N LEU A 4 12.54 -15.07 1.47
CA LEU A 4 11.79 -15.09 2.72
C LEU A 4 11.80 -16.51 3.30
N SER A 5 11.68 -16.63 4.62
CA SER A 5 11.52 -17.93 5.28
C SER A 5 10.25 -18.67 4.84
N GLU A 6 9.22 -17.93 4.43
CA GLU A 6 7.94 -18.42 3.93
C GLU A 6 7.28 -17.39 3.00
N SER A 7 6.12 -17.73 2.41
CA SER A 7 5.36 -16.77 1.60
C SER A 7 4.80 -15.64 2.47
N ALA A 8 4.83 -14.40 1.99
CA ALA A 8 4.20 -13.29 2.70
C ALA A 8 2.68 -13.52 2.80
N GLU A 9 2.15 -13.52 4.01
CA GLU A 9 0.70 -13.68 4.27
C GLU A 9 -0.12 -12.59 3.55
N LYS A 10 0.39 -11.35 3.57
CA LYS A 10 -0.23 -10.18 2.94
C LYS A 10 0.81 -9.52 2.04
N PRO A 11 0.91 -9.92 0.76
CA PRO A 11 1.87 -9.33 -0.17
C PRO A 11 1.49 -7.88 -0.51
N TYR A 12 2.47 -7.08 -0.93
CA TYR A 12 2.20 -5.74 -1.46
C TYR A 12 1.22 -5.82 -2.65
N GLY A 13 0.30 -4.86 -2.73
CA GLY A 13 -0.79 -4.87 -3.71
C GLY A 13 -2.01 -5.69 -3.28
N SER A 14 -1.94 -6.48 -2.21
CA SER A 14 -3.14 -7.09 -1.62
C SER A 14 -4.11 -6.02 -1.12
N GLY A 15 -5.41 -6.28 -1.29
CA GLY A 15 -6.46 -5.32 -0.97
C GLY A 15 -6.50 -4.90 0.50
N GLU A 16 -6.01 -5.75 1.40
CA GLU A 16 -5.99 -5.49 2.85
C GLU A 16 -4.96 -4.43 3.27
N LEU A 17 -3.82 -4.34 2.59
CA LEU A 17 -2.71 -3.47 3.01
C LEU A 17 -2.86 -2.00 2.62
N GLY A 18 -3.90 -1.62 1.86
CA GLY A 18 -4.03 -0.26 1.33
C GLY A 18 -2.81 0.16 0.47
N SER A 19 -2.24 -0.79 -0.27
CA SER A 19 -1.03 -0.58 -1.07
C SER A 19 -1.24 0.50 -2.13
N LYS A 20 -0.43 1.57 -2.07
CA LYS A 20 -0.71 2.81 -2.80
C LYS A 20 -0.22 2.84 -4.24
N TYR A 21 0.75 1.99 -4.59
CA TYR A 21 1.55 2.13 -5.81
C TYR A 21 1.73 0.80 -6.57
N GLN A 22 0.88 -0.19 -6.33
CA GLN A 22 0.89 -1.42 -7.15
C GLN A 22 0.69 -1.06 -8.63
N GLY A 23 1.59 -1.54 -9.51
CA GLY A 23 1.52 -1.30 -10.95
C GLY A 23 2.05 0.06 -11.43
N GLN A 24 2.88 0.74 -10.64
CA GLN A 24 3.50 2.01 -11.04
C GLN A 24 4.39 1.86 -12.30
N MET A 25 4.09 2.63 -13.35
CA MET A 25 4.88 2.64 -14.60
C MET A 25 5.75 3.90 -14.79
N GLY A 26 5.53 4.94 -14.00
CA GLY A 26 6.26 6.20 -14.04
C GLY A 26 6.26 6.89 -12.68
N PRO A 27 6.79 8.11 -12.53
CA PRO A 27 6.79 8.81 -11.25
C PRO A 27 5.34 9.06 -10.78
N THR A 28 4.91 8.33 -9.76
CA THR A 28 3.59 8.49 -9.14
C THR A 28 3.74 9.43 -7.94
N PRO A 29 3.01 10.56 -7.92
CA PRO A 29 3.05 11.48 -6.79
C PRO A 29 2.66 10.81 -5.47
N SER A 30 3.17 11.35 -4.37
CA SER A 30 2.87 10.85 -3.03
C SER A 30 1.36 10.82 -2.75
N ARG A 31 0.90 9.68 -2.26
CA ARG A 31 -0.46 9.44 -1.74
C ARG A 31 -0.45 9.32 -0.21
N TYR A 32 0.54 9.93 0.46
CA TYR A 32 0.65 9.88 1.92
C TYR A 32 -0.60 10.38 2.61
N TRP A 33 -1.25 11.40 2.04
CA TRP A 33 -2.52 11.96 2.51
C TRP A 33 -3.66 10.94 2.70
N GLN A 34 -3.63 9.79 2.00
CA GLN A 34 -4.64 8.73 2.16
C GLN A 34 -4.55 7.98 3.49
N ASN A 35 -3.46 8.15 4.27
CA ASN A 35 -3.35 7.55 5.60
C ASN A 35 -4.17 8.28 6.67
N PHE A 36 -4.61 9.50 6.38
CA PHE A 36 -5.39 10.28 7.31
C PHE A 36 -6.86 10.05 6.98
N GLU A 37 -7.55 9.31 7.86
CA GLU A 37 -9.00 9.22 7.81
C GLU A 37 -9.60 10.63 7.93
N ARG A 38 -10.68 10.89 7.19
CA ARG A 38 -11.49 12.06 7.49
C ARG A 38 -12.18 11.77 8.81
N GLU A 39 -11.85 12.52 9.86
CA GLU A 39 -12.64 12.61 11.09
C GLU A 39 -14.13 12.60 10.71
N PRO A 40 -14.94 11.66 11.19
CA PRO A 40 -16.37 11.68 10.90
C PRO A 40 -16.90 13.01 11.41
N THR A 41 -17.44 13.80 10.50
CA THR A 41 -18.10 15.07 10.84
C THR A 41 -19.29 14.69 11.72
N ARG A 42 -19.22 15.01 13.02
CA ARG A 42 -20.35 14.88 13.93
C ARG A 42 -21.48 15.81 13.53
#